data_AF-A0A2E5ZMX1-F1
#
_entry.id   AF-A0A2E5ZMX1-F1
#
_cell.length_a   1.000
_cell.length_b   1.000
_cell.length_c   1.000
_cell.angle_alpha   90.00
_cell.angle_beta   90.00
_cell.angle_gamma   90.00
#
_symmetry.space_group_name_H-M   'P 1'
#
loop_
_entity.id
_entity.type
_entity.pdbx_description
1 polymer ?
#
loop_
_entity_poly.entity_id
_entity_poly.type
_entity_poly.pdbx_seq_one_letter_code
_entity_poly.pdbx_strand_id
1 'polypeptide(L)'
;MVDLNKYKHFVEKVTSDESNDWAYTQARLHELNDEVNISLLLTGAIGIASEGGEYAEIVKKCIFQGKPLDDDTKFHIKRELGDIIWYWINSCRALDLDPNEVIAENVKKLSSRYPDGEFDVHYSENRKENDL
;
A
#
# COMPACT_ATOMS: atom_id res chain seq x y z
N MET A 1 -19.14 -3.87 36.72
CA MET A 1 -19.39 -4.28 35.32
C MET A 1 -19.01 -3.11 34.44
N VAL A 2 -18.29 -3.33 33.33
CA VAL A 2 -17.93 -2.25 32.40
C VAL A 2 -19.21 -1.79 31.67
N ASP A 3 -19.43 -0.48 31.60
CA ASP A 3 -20.54 0.11 30.84
C ASP A 3 -20.06 0.47 29.43
N LEU A 4 -20.35 -0.40 28.46
CA LEU A 4 -19.94 -0.22 27.07
C LEU A 4 -20.63 0.98 26.39
N ASN A 5 -21.74 1.51 26.93
CA ASN A 5 -22.37 2.71 26.38
C ASN A 5 -21.59 3.97 26.73
N LYS A 6 -21.02 4.03 27.94
CA LYS A 6 -20.07 5.12 28.29
C LYS A 6 -18.85 5.09 27.37
N TYR A 7 -18.34 3.90 27.06
CA TYR A 7 -17.22 3.77 26.12
C TYR A 7 -17.63 4.17 24.70
N LYS A 8 -18.80 3.74 24.22
CA LYS A 8 -19.34 4.15 22.91
C LYS A 8 -19.42 5.68 22.77
N HIS A 9 -19.97 6.38 23.76
CA HIS A 9 -20.05 7.84 23.73
C HIS A 9 -18.69 8.53 23.84
N PHE A 10 -17.74 7.92 24.55
CA PHE A 10 -16.37 8.40 24.54
C PHE A 10 -15.76 8.27 23.13
N VAL A 11 -15.90 7.11 22.48
CA VAL A 11 -15.42 6.88 21.11
C VAL A 11 -16.04 7.86 20.13
N GLU A 12 -17.36 8.07 20.20
CA GLU A 12 -18.09 9.07 19.39
C GLU A 12 -17.46 10.47 19.52
N LYS A 13 -17.17 10.92 20.75
CA LYS A 13 -16.58 12.23 21.03
C LYS A 13 -15.14 12.42 20.56
N VAL A 14 -14.37 11.33 20.45
CA VAL A 14 -12.96 11.40 20.02
C VAL A 14 -12.77 10.98 18.55
N THR A 15 -13.84 10.55 17.88
CA THR A 15 -13.88 10.30 16.45
C THR A 15 -14.02 11.64 15.72
N SER A 16 -13.32 11.82 14.60
CA SER A 16 -13.30 13.11 13.88
C SER A 16 -14.69 13.45 13.33
N ASP A 17 -14.94 14.75 13.08
CA ASP A 17 -16.21 15.20 12.52
C ASP A 17 -16.43 14.61 11.12
N GLU A 18 -15.38 14.52 10.29
CA GLU A 18 -15.45 13.86 8.99
C GLU A 18 -15.86 12.40 9.11
N SER A 19 -15.33 11.67 10.10
CA SER A 19 -15.66 10.26 10.30
C SER A 19 -17.07 10.06 10.85
N ASN A 20 -17.60 11.03 11.61
CA ASN A 20 -18.92 10.96 12.21
C ASN A 20 -20.03 11.47 11.29
N ASP A 21 -19.73 12.38 10.36
CA ASP A 21 -20.73 13.08 9.56
C ASP A 21 -20.31 13.25 8.08
N TRP A 22 -21.25 12.90 7.19
CA TRP A 22 -21.01 12.87 5.76
C TRP A 22 -20.73 14.25 5.15
N ALA A 23 -21.37 15.32 5.63
CA ALA A 23 -21.16 16.65 5.08
C ALA A 23 -19.72 17.14 5.35
N TYR A 24 -19.18 16.84 6.54
CA TYR A 24 -17.78 17.13 6.85
C TYR A 24 -16.83 16.28 6.00
N THR A 25 -17.13 14.99 5.78
CA THR A 25 -16.36 14.17 4.83
C THR A 25 -16.36 14.79 3.43
N GLN A 26 -17.53 15.16 2.89
CA GLN A 26 -17.62 15.74 1.55
C GLN A 26 -16.81 17.02 1.41
N ALA A 27 -16.94 17.94 2.38
CA ALA A 27 -16.17 19.17 2.40
C ALA A 27 -14.66 18.87 2.39
N ARG A 28 -14.21 17.95 3.24
CA ARG A 28 -12.80 17.56 3.30
C ARG A 28 -12.29 16.91 2.02
N LEU A 29 -13.09 16.05 1.39
CA LEU A 29 -12.74 15.44 0.11
C LEU A 29 -12.66 16.47 -1.00
N HIS A 30 -13.55 17.46 -1.03
CA HIS A 30 -13.47 18.56 -1.99
C HIS A 30 -12.19 19.38 -1.81
N GLU A 31 -11.87 19.79 -0.58
CA GLU A 31 -10.63 20.51 -0.26
C GLU A 31 -9.37 19.74 -0.69
N LEU A 32 -9.30 18.44 -0.40
CA LEU A 32 -8.15 17.61 -0.76
C LEU A 32 -8.04 17.40 -2.28
N ASN A 33 -9.17 17.37 -2.98
CA ASN A 33 -9.19 17.12 -4.40
C ASN A 33 -8.56 18.28 -5.23
N ASP A 34 -8.39 19.46 -4.62
CA ASP A 34 -7.69 20.58 -5.25
C ASP A 34 -6.16 20.36 -5.32
N GLU A 35 -5.61 19.55 -4.42
CA GLU A 35 -4.16 19.27 -4.32
C GLU A 35 -3.76 17.93 -4.95
N VAL A 36 -4.66 16.95 -4.94
CA VAL A 36 -4.38 15.58 -5.38
C VAL A 36 -5.66 14.95 -5.93
N ASN A 37 -5.57 13.99 -6.85
CA ASN A 37 -6.74 13.17 -7.19
C ASN A 37 -7.10 12.26 -6.00
N ILE A 38 -7.86 12.79 -5.06
CA ILE A 38 -8.14 12.13 -3.77
C ILE A 38 -8.90 10.82 -3.96
N SER A 39 -9.74 10.74 -5.00
CA SER A 39 -10.49 9.52 -5.33
C SER A 39 -9.56 8.40 -5.79
N LEU A 40 -8.58 8.71 -6.64
CA LEU A 40 -7.58 7.75 -7.09
C LEU A 40 -6.61 7.38 -5.96
N LEU A 41 -6.21 8.36 -5.14
CA LEU A 41 -5.37 8.11 -3.98
C LEU A 41 -6.07 7.17 -2.98
N LEU A 42 -7.37 7.39 -2.73
CA LEU A 42 -8.18 6.51 -1.90
C LEU A 42 -8.26 5.10 -2.48
N THR A 43 -8.46 4.98 -3.79
CA THR A 43 -8.45 3.67 -4.50
C THR A 43 -7.13 2.95 -4.28
N GLY A 44 -5.99 3.63 -4.45
CA GLY A 44 -4.67 3.05 -4.20
C GLY A 44 -4.48 2.64 -2.73
N ALA A 45 -4.81 3.53 -1.80
CA ALA A 45 -4.59 3.30 -0.36
C ALA A 45 -5.42 2.12 0.18
N ILE A 46 -6.73 2.09 -0.11
CA ILE A 46 -7.60 0.99 0.37
C ILE A 46 -7.31 -0.32 -0.35
N GLY A 47 -6.95 -0.26 -1.64
CA GLY A 47 -6.62 -1.44 -2.42
C GLY A 47 -5.35 -2.12 -1.93
N ILE A 48 -4.28 -1.36 -1.66
CA ILE A 48 -3.06 -1.91 -1.04
C ILE A 48 -3.38 -2.64 0.28
N ALA A 49 -4.24 -2.05 1.12
CA ALA A 49 -4.63 -2.69 2.39
C ALA A 49 -5.45 -3.97 2.18
N SER A 50 -6.35 -3.98 1.20
CA SER A 50 -7.15 -5.15 0.83
C SER A 50 -6.27 -6.30 0.35
N GLU A 51 -5.46 -6.07 -0.68
CA GLU A 51 -4.63 -7.12 -1.28
C GLU A 51 -3.48 -7.53 -0.36
N GLY A 52 -2.97 -6.62 0.47
CA GLY A 52 -2.05 -6.94 1.55
C GLY A 52 -2.65 -7.92 2.57
N GLY A 53 -3.95 -7.79 2.85
CA GLY A 53 -4.71 -8.72 3.67
C GLY A 53 -4.87 -10.09 3.01
N GLU A 54 -5.18 -10.14 1.71
CA GLU A 54 -5.31 -11.39 0.95
C GLU A 54 -3.97 -12.15 0.88
N TYR A 55 -2.89 -11.44 0.57
CA TYR A 55 -1.53 -11.96 0.62
C TYR A 55 -1.19 -12.55 2.00
N ALA A 56 -1.45 -11.77 3.07
CA ALA A 56 -1.19 -12.21 4.43
C ALA A 56 -2.02 -13.44 4.82
N GLU A 57 -3.28 -13.54 4.36
CA GLU A 57 -4.14 -14.68 4.61
C GLU A 57 -3.60 -15.97 3.99
N ILE A 58 -3.07 -15.91 2.76
CA ILE A 58 -2.45 -17.06 2.11
C ILE A 58 -1.24 -17.54 2.91
N VAL A 59 -0.33 -16.62 3.28
CA VAL A 59 0.87 -16.95 4.07
C VAL A 59 0.49 -17.51 5.43
N LYS A 60 -0.47 -16.89 6.13
CA LYS A 60 -1.00 -17.35 7.42
C LYS A 60 -1.56 -18.78 7.33
N LYS A 61 -2.30 -19.11 6.27
CA LYS A 61 -2.85 -20.45 6.03
C LYS A 61 -1.75 -21.50 5.87
N CYS A 62 -0.67 -21.17 5.14
CA CYS A 62 0.47 -22.07 5.01
C CYS A 62 1.15 -22.33 6.35
N ILE A 63 1.45 -21.27 7.11
CA ILE A 63 2.22 -21.38 8.35
C ILE A 63 1.40 -22.02 9.49
N PHE A 64 0.16 -21.58 9.69
CA PHE A 64 -0.61 -21.88 10.90
C PHE A 64 -1.74 -22.88 10.70
N GLN A 65 -2.06 -23.24 9.45
CA GLN A 65 -3.18 -24.14 9.13
C GLN A 65 -2.75 -25.33 8.26
N GLY A 66 -1.43 -25.47 8.01
CA GLY A 66 -0.86 -26.63 7.30
C GLY A 66 -1.19 -26.67 5.81
N LYS A 67 -1.62 -25.56 5.20
CA LYS A 67 -1.84 -25.51 3.73
C LYS A 67 -0.49 -25.66 3.01
N PRO A 68 -0.38 -26.51 1.96
CA PRO A 68 0.86 -26.64 1.21
C PRO A 68 1.26 -25.33 0.54
N LEU A 69 2.57 -25.08 0.46
CA LEU A 69 3.15 -24.00 -0.36
C LEU A 69 3.62 -24.59 -1.71
N ASP A 70 2.67 -25.17 -2.42
CA ASP A 70 2.84 -25.71 -3.76
C ASP A 70 2.79 -24.61 -4.83
N ASP A 71 2.91 -25.00 -6.10
CA ASP A 71 3.00 -24.04 -7.20
C ASP A 71 1.70 -23.27 -7.42
N ASP A 72 0.54 -23.87 -7.14
CA ASP A 72 -0.75 -23.17 -7.15
C ASP A 72 -0.78 -22.09 -6.06
N THR A 73 -0.35 -22.42 -4.83
CA THR A 73 -0.31 -21.46 -3.73
C THR A 73 0.70 -20.33 -3.99
N LYS A 74 1.87 -20.64 -4.57
CA LYS A 74 2.84 -19.61 -5.00
C LYS A 74 2.28 -18.74 -6.12
N PHE A 75 1.51 -19.32 -7.05
CA PHE A 75 0.86 -18.57 -8.11
C PHE A 75 -0.19 -17.59 -7.55
N HIS A 76 -0.97 -18.01 -6.55
CA HIS A 76 -1.90 -17.12 -5.85
C HIS A 76 -1.14 -15.97 -5.17
N ILE A 77 -0.08 -16.26 -4.43
CA ILE A 77 0.78 -15.23 -3.81
C ILE A 77 1.29 -14.23 -4.87
N LYS A 78 1.75 -14.73 -6.02
CA LYS A 78 2.22 -13.86 -7.12
C LYS A 78 1.13 -12.93 -7.63
N ARG A 79 -0.13 -13.38 -7.68
CA ARG A 79 -1.26 -12.54 -8.10
C ARG A 79 -1.52 -11.43 -7.10
N GLU A 80 -1.61 -11.75 -5.81
CA GLU A 80 -1.81 -10.72 -4.78
C GLU A 80 -0.67 -9.71 -4.75
N LEU A 81 0.58 -10.15 -4.95
CA LEU A 81 1.73 -9.23 -5.09
C LEU A 81 1.59 -8.32 -6.33
N GLY A 82 1.05 -8.84 -7.43
CA GLY A 82 0.77 -8.06 -8.63
C GLY A 82 -0.34 -7.02 -8.39
N ASP A 83 -1.41 -7.41 -7.71
CA ASP A 83 -2.54 -6.53 -7.40
C ASP A 83 -2.11 -5.42 -6.40
N ILE A 84 -1.24 -5.74 -5.43
CA ILE A 84 -0.60 -4.73 -4.57
C ILE A 84 0.16 -3.70 -5.42
N ILE A 85 0.98 -4.14 -6.39
CA ILE A 85 1.73 -3.22 -7.27
C ILE A 85 0.77 -2.40 -8.13
N TRP A 86 -0.35 -2.96 -8.59
CA TRP A 86 -1.37 -2.24 -9.34
C TRP A 86 -1.94 -1.06 -8.53
N TYR A 87 -2.31 -1.28 -7.27
CA TYR A 87 -2.78 -0.19 -6.41
C TYR A 87 -1.68 0.78 -6.01
N TRP A 88 -0.45 0.31 -5.82
CA TRP A 88 0.71 1.19 -5.59
C TRP A 88 0.95 2.14 -6.77
N ILE A 89 0.81 1.66 -8.01
CA ILE A 89 0.87 2.51 -9.21
C ILE A 89 -0.27 3.53 -9.23
N ASN A 90 -1.49 3.17 -8.79
CA ASN A 90 -2.57 4.15 -8.67
C ASN A 90 -2.25 5.24 -7.64
N SER A 91 -1.60 4.91 -6.52
CA SER A 91 -1.11 5.91 -5.57
C SER A 91 -0.05 6.83 -6.20
N CYS A 92 0.91 6.29 -6.97
CA CYS A 92 1.91 7.09 -7.68
C CYS A 92 1.24 8.05 -8.67
N ARG A 93 0.29 7.55 -9.48
CA ARG A 93 -0.48 8.36 -10.43
C ARG A 93 -1.32 9.44 -9.77
N ALA A 94 -1.88 9.15 -8.59
CA ALA A 94 -2.66 10.14 -7.86
C ALA A 94 -1.79 11.30 -7.34
N LEU A 95 -0.56 10.98 -6.92
CA LEU A 95 0.40 11.91 -6.34
C LEU A 95 1.36 12.55 -7.37
N ASP A 96 1.19 12.24 -8.65
CA ASP A 96 2.09 12.66 -9.74
C ASP A 96 3.57 12.28 -9.50
N LEU A 97 3.79 11.07 -8.99
CA LEU A 97 5.12 10.53 -8.73
C LEU A 97 5.57 9.60 -9.87
N ASP A 98 6.84 9.69 -10.26
CA ASP A 98 7.48 8.65 -11.07
C ASP A 98 7.73 7.40 -10.20
N PRO A 99 7.14 6.24 -10.54
CA PRO A 99 7.38 4.98 -9.83
C PRO A 99 8.87 4.63 -9.68
N ASN A 100 9.71 4.96 -10.67
CA ASN A 100 11.14 4.67 -10.63
C ASN A 100 11.85 5.51 -9.57
N GLU A 101 11.49 6.79 -9.44
CA GLU A 101 12.04 7.67 -8.41
C GLU A 101 11.65 7.21 -7.00
N VAL A 102 10.40 6.75 -6.82
CA VAL A 102 9.94 6.21 -5.54
C VAL A 102 10.78 5.00 -5.10
N ILE A 103 11.10 4.10 -6.02
CA ILE A 103 11.97 2.94 -5.74
C ILE A 103 13.43 3.37 -5.57
N ALA A 104 13.94 4.29 -6.38
CA ALA A 104 15.30 4.79 -6.27
C ALA A 104 15.56 5.43 -4.90
N GLU A 105 14.61 6.21 -4.39
CA GLU A 105 14.71 6.81 -3.05
C GLU A 105 14.68 5.73 -1.95
N ASN A 106 13.89 4.66 -2.12
CA ASN A 106 13.92 3.52 -1.21
C ASN A 106 15.29 2.83 -1.19
N VAL A 107 15.88 2.59 -2.36
CA VAL A 107 17.21 1.99 -2.49
C VAL A 107 18.26 2.88 -1.82
N LYS A 108 18.31 4.17 -2.15
CA LYS A 108 19.26 5.12 -1.56
C LYS A 108 19.19 5.11 -0.03
N LYS A 109 17.97 5.09 0.52
CA LYS A 109 17.74 4.96 1.97
C LYS A 109 18.26 3.64 2.53
N LEU A 110 18.08 2.51 1.84
CA LEU A 110 18.57 1.20 2.27
C LEU A 110 20.11 1.10 2.18
N SER A 111 20.72 1.56 1.09
CA SER A 111 22.18 1.57 0.90
C SER A 111 22.88 2.40 1.99
N SER A 112 22.25 3.49 2.46
CA SER A 112 22.79 4.27 3.59
C SER A 112 22.79 3.50 4.93
N ARG A 113 21.89 2.53 5.09
CA ARG A 113 21.76 1.70 6.31
C ARG A 113 22.62 0.43 6.23
N TYR A 114 22.86 -0.06 5.02
CA TYR A 114 23.58 -1.29 4.74
C TYR A 114 24.65 -1.03 3.68
N PRO A 115 25.75 -0.31 4.03
CA PRO A 115 26.76 0.10 3.06
C PRO A 115 27.49 -1.06 2.36
N ASP A 116 27.52 -2.25 2.98
CA ASP A 116 28.10 -3.46 2.39
C ASP A 116 27.16 -4.17 1.41
N GLY A 117 25.90 -3.73 1.31
CA GLY A 117 24.90 -4.22 0.37
C GLY A 117 24.74 -3.25 -0.80
N GLU A 118 25.72 -3.21 -1.70
CA GLU A 118 25.60 -2.39 -2.92
C GLU A 118 24.46 -2.92 -3.80
N PHE A 119 23.32 -2.22 -3.80
CA PHE A 119 22.25 -2.40 -4.77
C PHE A 119 22.34 -1.26 -5.79
N ASP A 120 22.91 -1.54 -6.96
CA ASP A 120 23.05 -0.55 -8.02
C ASP A 120 21.85 -0.59 -9.00
N VAL A 121 20.98 0.41 -8.89
CA VAL A 121 19.78 0.58 -9.73
C VAL A 121 20.15 1.09 -11.13
N HIS A 122 21.33 1.68 -11.33
CA HIS A 122 21.72 2.32 -12.61
C HIS A 122 21.89 1.34 -13.78
N TYR A 123 21.93 0.03 -13.53
CA TYR A 123 22.00 -0.99 -14.57
C TYR A 123 20.64 -1.32 -15.23
N SER A 124 19.51 -0.77 -14.75
CA SER A 124 18.20 -1.02 -15.38
C SER A 124 17.95 -0.15 -16.63
N GLU A 125 18.54 1.04 -16.70
CA GLU A 125 18.32 2.02 -17.79
C GLU A 125 19.38 1.92 -18.90
N ASN A 126 20.54 1.30 -18.64
CA ASN A 126 21.65 1.21 -19.58
C ASN A 126 21.84 -0.24 -20.05
N ARG A 127 20.98 -0.71 -20.96
CA ARG A 127 21.34 -1.88 -21.80
C ARG A 127 22.57 -1.51 -22.61
N LYS A 128 23.64 -2.29 -22.50
CA LYS A 128 24.77 -2.16 -23.43
C LYS A 128 24.24 -2.41 -24.84
N GLU A 129 24.62 -1.54 -25.77
CA GLU A 129 24.44 -1.75 -27.20
C GLU A 129 25.13 -3.09 -27.53
N ASN A 130 24.33 -4.16 -27.73
CA ASN A 130 24.69 -5.57 -28.03
C ASN A 130 24.33 -6.68 -27.01
N ASP A 131 23.52 -6.44 -25.98
CA ASP A 131 22.89 -7.57 -25.26
C ASP A 131 21.60 -8.02 -25.98
N LEU A 132 21.71 -9.07 -26.79
CA LEU A 132 20.60 -9.84 -27.41
C LEU A 132 19.93 -10.77 -26.40
#